data_AF-A0A8I1LD42-F1
#
_entry.id   AF-A0A8I1LD42-F1
#
_cell.length_a   1.000
_cell.length_b   1.000
_cell.length_c   1.000
_cell.angle_alpha   90.00
_cell.angle_beta   90.00
_cell.angle_gamma   90.00
#
_symmetry.space_group_name_H-M   'P 1'
#
loop_
_entity.id
_entity.type
_entity.pdbx_description
1 polymer ?
#
loop_
_entity_poly.entity_id
_entity_poly.type
_entity_poly.pdbx_seq_one_letter_code
_entity_poly.pdbx_strand_id
1 'polypeptide(L)' 'MAYIDGFVAAVPTNNKEAYIAHVNEAAVFLKKYGADRLVECWGDDIQEGSHLFSRGSAVHRRGNRSPVLGDVAIEKSMG' A
#
# COMPACT_ATOMS: atom_id res chain seq x y z
N MET A 1 -9.97 17.77 -9.98
CA MET A 1 -8.54 17.73 -9.55
C MET A 1 -8.21 16.29 -9.19
N ALA A 2 -7.12 15.74 -9.72
CA ALA A 2 -6.64 14.40 -9.37
C ALA A 2 -6.14 14.38 -7.91
N TYR A 3 -6.53 13.38 -7.14
CA TYR A 3 -6.09 13.18 -5.75
C TYR A 3 -5.50 11.79 -5.60
N ILE A 4 -4.49 11.64 -4.75
CA ILE A 4 -3.86 10.34 -4.50
C ILE A 4 -3.97 10.07 -3.01
N ASP A 5 -4.54 8.93 -2.67
CA ASP A 5 -4.64 8.41 -1.32
C ASP A 5 -3.66 7.24 -1.16
N GLY A 6 -2.56 7.47 -0.45
CA GLY A 6 -1.49 6.49 -0.29
C GLY A 6 -1.42 5.98 1.13
N PHE A 7 -1.23 4.67 1.30
CA PHE A 7 -1.02 4.03 2.59
C PHE A 7 0.21 3.12 2.57
N VAL A 8 0.77 2.89 3.76
CA VAL A 8 1.87 1.95 3.96
C VAL A 8 1.46 0.96 5.03
N ALA A 9 1.57 -0.33 4.75
CA ALA A 9 1.21 -1.40 5.67
C ALA A 9 2.39 -2.35 5.91
N ALA A 10 2.58 -2.83 7.14
CA ALA A 10 3.57 -3.88 7.44
C ALA A 10 2.91 -5.25 7.31
N VAL A 11 3.19 -5.97 6.23
CA VAL A 11 2.64 -7.31 5.98
C VAL A 11 3.70 -8.37 6.29
N PRO A 12 3.37 -9.42 7.06
CA PRO A 12 4.27 -10.57 7.22
C PRO A 12 4.68 -11.15 5.86
N THR A 13 5.96 -11.44 5.67
CA THR A 13 6.48 -11.86 4.35
C THR A 13 5.83 -13.15 3.84
N ASN A 14 5.45 -14.05 4.77
CA ASN A 14 4.72 -15.28 4.49
C ASN A 14 3.24 -15.07 4.11
N ASN A 15 2.69 -13.87 4.29
CA ASN A 15 1.28 -13.55 4.00
C ASN A 15 1.10 -12.75 2.70
N LYS A 16 2.11 -12.70 1.83
CA LYS A 16 2.06 -11.95 0.57
C LYS A 16 0.86 -12.33 -0.31
N GLU A 17 0.61 -13.62 -0.48
CA GLU A 17 -0.49 -14.13 -1.33
C GLU A 17 -1.86 -13.75 -0.77
N ALA A 18 -2.04 -13.87 0.56
CA ALA A 18 -3.26 -13.45 1.23
C ALA A 18 -3.49 -11.93 1.11
N TYR A 19 -2.43 -11.13 1.17
CA TYR A 19 -2.52 -9.68 0.95
C TYR A 19 -2.95 -9.36 -0.49
N ILE A 20 -2.37 -10.04 -1.48
CA ILE A 20 -2.75 -9.84 -2.90
C ILE A 20 -4.23 -10.19 -3.12
N ALA A 21 -4.73 -11.27 -2.53
CA ALA A 21 -6.15 -11.61 -2.59
C ALA A 21 -7.03 -10.50 -1.99
N HIS A 22 -6.67 -9.99 -0.81
CA HIS A 22 -7.37 -8.89 -0.15
C HIS A 22 -7.41 -7.61 -1.01
N VAL A 23 -6.26 -7.22 -1.60
CA VAL A 23 -6.16 -6.07 -2.50
C VAL A 23 -7.07 -6.23 -3.72
N ASN A 24 -7.11 -7.42 -4.33
CA ASN A 24 -7.94 -7.67 -5.51
C ASN A 24 -9.44 -7.50 -5.20
N GLU A 25 -9.89 -7.96 -4.04
CA GLU A 25 -11.25 -7.73 -3.58
C GLU A 25 -11.52 -6.24 -3.32
N ALA A 26 -10.60 -5.56 -2.62
CA ALA A 26 -10.71 -4.13 -2.33
C ALA A 26 -10.73 -3.27 -3.61
N ALA A 27 -9.96 -3.64 -4.63
CA ALA A 27 -9.90 -2.95 -5.91
C ALA A 27 -11.27 -2.86 -6.60
N VAL A 28 -12.09 -3.91 -6.50
CA VAL A 28 -13.45 -3.93 -7.06
C VAL A 28 -14.32 -2.88 -6.38
N PHE A 29 -14.25 -2.78 -5.06
CA PHE A 29 -14.98 -1.77 -4.30
C PHE A 29 -14.47 -0.36 -4.57
N LEU A 30 -13.15 -0.14 -4.55
CA LEU A 30 -12.53 1.16 -4.80
C LEU A 30 -12.90 1.72 -6.18
N LYS A 31 -12.89 0.87 -7.21
CA LYS A 31 -13.38 1.24 -8.55
C LYS A 31 -14.85 1.64 -8.55
N LYS A 32 -15.70 0.90 -7.83
CA LYS A 32 -17.13 1.22 -7.69
C LYS A 32 -17.36 2.59 -7.02
N TYR A 33 -16.48 3.00 -6.11
CA TYR A 33 -16.57 4.29 -5.40
C TYR A 33 -15.81 5.44 -6.08
N GLY A 34 -15.31 5.24 -7.31
CA GLY A 34 -14.73 6.28 -8.15
C GLY A 34 -13.21 6.42 -8.06
N ALA A 35 -12.49 5.35 -7.72
CA ALA A 35 -11.05 5.27 -7.93
C ALA A 35 -10.75 4.74 -9.33
N ASP A 36 -10.09 5.54 -10.17
CA ASP A 36 -9.70 5.11 -11.52
C ASP A 36 -8.52 4.15 -11.50
N ARG A 37 -7.62 4.26 -10.52
CA ARG A 37 -6.39 3.47 -10.47
C ARG A 37 -6.00 3.04 -9.05
N LEU A 38 -5.68 1.77 -8.91
CA LEU A 38 -5.07 1.19 -7.72
C LEU A 38 -3.70 0.62 -8.10
N VAL A 39 -2.67 0.96 -7.34
CA VAL A 39 -1.32 0.44 -7.51
C VAL A 39 -0.85 -0.06 -6.14
N GLU A 40 -0.19 -1.21 -6.13
CA GLU A 40 0.37 -1.82 -4.93
C GLU A 40 1.79 -2.26 -5.22
N CYS A 41 2.72 -1.84 -4.36
CA CYS A 41 4.14 -2.10 -4.48
C CYS A 41 4.63 -2.90 -3.27
N TRP A 42 5.13 -4.11 -3.52
CA TRP A 42 5.74 -4.94 -2.48
C TRP A 42 7.18 -4.51 -2.22
N GLY A 43 7.52 -4.21 -0.97
CA GLY A 43 8.87 -3.87 -0.56
C GLY A 43 9.80 -5.08 -0.55
N ASP A 44 10.62 -5.20 -1.59
CA ASP A 44 11.65 -6.24 -1.70
C ASP A 44 12.99 -5.77 -1.14
N ASP A 45 13.53 -4.64 -1.63
CA ASP A 45 14.80 -4.05 -1.17
C ASP A 45 14.56 -2.71 -0.46
N ILE A 46 14.09 -2.78 0.80
CA ILE A 46 13.86 -1.60 1.63
C ILE A 46 15.10 -1.32 2.48
N GLN A 47 15.88 -0.33 2.06
CA GLN A 47 17.01 0.18 2.83
C GLN A 47 16.56 0.63 4.23
N GLU A 48 17.26 0.14 5.26
CA GLU A 48 17.05 0.57 6.63
C GLU A 48 17.63 1.98 6.81
N GLY A 49 16.76 2.98 6.78
CA GLY A 49 17.11 4.35 7.09
C GLY A 49 17.27 4.57 8.61
N SER A 50 18.02 5.60 8.97
CA SER A 50 18.18 6.08 10.35
C SER A 50 16.82 6.45 10.98
N HIS A 51 16.26 5.48 11.70
CA HIS A 51 15.22 5.52 12.74
C HIS A 51 13.87 6.25 12.51
N LEU A 52 13.72 7.22 11.61
CA LEU A 52 12.47 7.98 11.41
C LEU A 52 12.06 8.19 9.95
N PHE A 53 12.98 8.05 8.98
CA PHE A 53 12.70 8.33 7.56
C PHE A 53 12.67 7.09 6.67
N SER A 54 12.69 5.88 7.25
CA SER A 54 12.60 4.63 6.48
C SER A 54 11.16 4.13 6.36
N ARG A 55 10.83 3.47 5.25
CA ARG A 55 9.50 2.85 5.05
C ARG A 55 9.16 1.84 6.16
N GLY A 56 10.17 1.19 6.76
CA GLY A 56 9.98 0.29 7.89
C GLY A 56 9.65 1.01 9.20
N SER A 57 10.28 2.15 9.48
CA SER A 57 9.98 2.94 10.68
C SER A 57 8.59 3.57 10.62
N ALA A 58 8.12 3.96 9.43
CA ALA A 58 6.79 4.58 9.23
C ALA A 58 5.63 3.70 9.73
N VAL A 59 5.76 2.37 9.62
CA VAL A 59 4.73 1.40 10.02
C VAL A 59 5.05 0.67 11.32
N HIS A 60 6.03 1.17 12.10
CA HIS A 60 6.54 0.50 13.30
C HIS A 60 6.79 -1.00 13.06
N ARG A 61 7.49 -1.29 11.94
CA ARG A 61 7.81 -2.66 11.53
C ARG A 61 8.58 -3.35 12.65
N ARG A 62 8.09 -4.52 13.08
CA ARG A 62 8.74 -5.39 14.07
C ARG A 62 8.99 -6.74 13.44
N GLY A 63 10.22 -7.26 13.56
CA GLY A 63 10.61 -8.59 13.08
C GLY A 63 10.53 -8.76 11.55
N ASN A 64 10.18 -9.96 11.10
CA ASN A 64 10.17 -10.38 9.69
C ASN A 64 8.91 -9.92 8.92
N ARG A 65 8.51 -8.65 9.09
CA ARG A 65 7.43 -8.05 8.30
C ARG A 65 8.05 -7.24 7.16
N SER A 66 7.55 -7.39 5.94
CA SER A 66 7.91 -6.55 4.80
C SER A 66 6.95 -5.36 4.73
N PRO A 67 7.44 -4.12 4.56
CA PRO A 67 6.58 -2.99 4.26
C PRO A 67 5.99 -3.15 2.85
N VAL A 68 4.69 -2.94 2.74
CA VAL A 68 3.96 -2.84 1.48
C VAL A 68 3.48 -1.40 1.34
N LEU A 69 3.72 -0.81 0.19
CA LEU A 69 3.18 0.49 -0.18
C LEU A 69 1.96 0.24 -1.05
N GLY A 70 0.79 0.64 -0.58
CA GLY A 70 -0.41 0.71 -1.41
C GLY A 70 -0.64 2.16 -1.80
N ASP A 71 -0.53 2.47 -3.09
CA ASP A 71 -0.90 3.77 -3.63
C ASP A 71 -2.25 3.67 -4.35
N VAL A 72 -3.30 4.16 -3.69
CA VAL A 72 -4.62 4.32 -4.31
C VAL A 72 -4.66 5.67 -5.00
N ALA A 73 -4.46 5.70 -6.32
CA ALA A 73 -4.67 6.90 -7.10
C ALA A 73 -6.19 7.10 -7.35
N ILE A 74 -6.83 7.92 -6.50
CA ILE A 74 -8.21 8.32 -6.69
C ILE A 74 -8.26 9.54 -7.63
N GLU A 75 -8.13 9.32 -8.94
CA GLU A 75 -8.57 10.35 -9.89
C GLU A 75 -10.10 10.49 -9.80
N LYS A 76 -10.57 11.37 -8.91
CA LYS A 76 -11.97 11.80 -8.93
C LYS A 76 -12.13 12.87 -10.01
N SER A 77 -12.93 12.57 -11.03
CA SER A 77 -13.68 13.60 -11.72
C SER A 77 -14.69 14.18 -10.73
N MET A 78 -14.31 15.27 -10.05
CA MET A 78 -15.29 16.10 -9.34
C MET A 78 -16.14 16.77 -10.41
N GLY A 79 -17.34 16.25 -10.64
CA GLY A 79 -18.42 16.93 -11.36
C GLY A 79 -19.11 17.94 -10.47
#